data_AF-A0A833XVY2-F1
#
_entry.id   AF-A0A833XVY2-F1
#
_cell.length_a   1.000
_cell.length_b   1.000
_cell.length_c   1.000
_cell.angle_alpha   90.00
_cell.angle_beta   90.00
_cell.angle_gamma   90.00
#
_symmetry.space_group_name_H-M   'P 1'
#
loop_
_entity.id
_entity.type
_entity.pdbx_description
1 polymer ?
#
loop_
_entity_poly.entity_id
_entity_poly.type
_entity_poly.pdbx_seq_one_letter_code
_entity_poly.pdbx_strand_id
1 'polypeptide(L)'
;NLPLYSPTFARGTQPAAPEPSPSDPARAEQPQQFHPMFRRASGLLARSLFLSSSRSWVRPFSTDLPAAPTADSTFVEAWKKVVPNIEPPKTPIAFVKPRPSIPSSIPSKLTVNFVLPYASELSTKEVDMVIIPATTGQMGVLPGHVATIAELKPGVLSVHEGNEVTKYFISSGFAFIHANSYADVVAIEAVPIDQIDPTLVQKGLAEFTQKLSSASTDLEKAEAQIGVDMHSALNSALTG
;
A
#
# COMPACT_ATOMS: atom_id res chain seq x y z
N ASN A 1 7.16 40.28 57.13
CA ASN A 1 6.45 39.45 58.13
C ASN A 1 6.28 38.03 57.62
N LEU A 2 6.96 37.09 58.27
CA LEU A 2 6.61 35.66 58.39
C LEU A 2 5.73 35.50 59.66
N PRO A 3 4.92 34.42 59.90
CA PRO A 3 5.32 32.99 60.03
C PRO A 3 4.43 31.95 59.26
N LEU A 4 4.89 30.73 58.90
CA LEU A 4 4.93 29.41 59.64
C LEU A 4 3.52 28.82 59.99
N TYR A 5 3.18 27.51 59.97
CA TYR A 5 3.91 26.21 59.78
C TYR A 5 2.95 25.01 59.46
N SER A 6 3.43 23.98 58.73
CA SER A 6 3.26 22.47 58.75
C SER A 6 2.05 21.76 59.44
N PRO A 7 1.67 20.46 59.14
CA PRO A 7 2.50 19.28 58.72
C PRO A 7 1.95 18.38 57.54
N THR A 8 2.77 17.74 56.68
CA THR A 8 3.44 16.38 56.76
C THR A 8 2.44 15.18 56.64
N PHE A 9 2.58 14.11 55.83
CA PHE A 9 3.74 13.23 55.48
C PHE A 9 3.55 12.30 54.22
N ALA A 10 4.65 11.92 53.54
CA ALA A 10 4.94 10.70 52.70
C ALA A 10 4.05 10.25 51.50
N ARG A 11 4.51 9.37 50.57
CA ARG A 11 5.78 9.12 49.82
C ARG A 11 5.54 7.90 48.89
N GLY A 12 5.89 7.93 47.60
CA GLY A 12 5.79 6.72 46.76
C GLY A 12 6.17 6.86 45.27
N THR A 13 7.46 7.03 44.97
CA THR A 13 8.03 6.85 43.62
C THR A 13 8.89 5.59 43.58
N GLN A 14 8.72 4.77 42.55
CA GLN A 14 9.38 3.46 42.42
C GLN A 14 10.42 3.48 41.28
N PRO A 15 11.70 3.20 41.54
CA PRO A 15 12.77 3.23 40.53
C PRO A 15 13.09 1.84 39.93
N ALA A 16 13.89 1.84 38.86
CA ALA A 16 14.37 0.65 38.14
C ALA A 16 15.39 -0.19 38.93
N ALA A 17 15.62 -1.44 38.49
CA ALA A 17 16.62 -2.36 39.04
C ALA A 17 17.38 -3.13 37.91
N PRO A 18 18.60 -3.66 38.17
CA PRO A 18 19.59 -3.98 37.12
C PRO A 18 20.01 -5.46 37.01
N GLU A 19 21.03 -5.74 36.18
CA GLU A 19 21.63 -7.06 35.92
C GLU A 19 22.11 -7.87 37.15
N PRO A 20 22.20 -9.21 37.03
CA PRO A 20 22.96 -10.05 37.96
C PRO A 20 24.11 -10.86 37.32
N SER A 21 25.27 -10.85 37.97
CA SER A 21 26.31 -11.89 37.93
C SER A 21 27.23 -11.71 39.16
N PRO A 22 28.11 -12.67 39.54
CA PRO A 22 28.01 -14.14 39.48
C PRO A 22 28.30 -14.82 40.86
N SER A 23 27.92 -16.09 41.06
CA SER A 23 28.54 -16.95 42.11
C SER A 23 28.23 -18.45 41.95
N ASP A 24 29.29 -19.25 41.78
CA ASP A 24 29.38 -20.72 41.97
C ASP A 24 29.27 -21.11 43.49
N PRO A 25 29.22 -22.41 43.94
CA PRO A 25 29.82 -23.60 43.29
C PRO A 25 29.12 -24.99 43.42
N ALA A 26 29.76 -25.97 42.79
CA ALA A 26 29.89 -27.40 43.16
C ALA A 26 28.76 -28.41 42.86
N ARG A 27 29.09 -29.45 42.04
CA ARG A 27 29.32 -30.83 42.53
C ARG A 27 29.97 -31.73 41.45
N ALA A 28 30.87 -32.59 41.91
CA ALA A 28 31.76 -33.50 41.17
C ALA A 28 31.09 -34.57 40.26
N GLU A 29 31.82 -35.04 39.23
CA GLU A 29 32.51 -36.34 39.30
C GLU A 29 33.71 -36.46 38.34
N GLN A 30 34.56 -37.47 38.54
CA GLN A 30 35.91 -37.59 37.95
C GLN A 30 36.01 -38.53 36.72
N PRO A 31 37.09 -38.46 35.93
CA PRO A 31 37.30 -39.22 34.70
C PRO A 31 38.25 -40.43 34.87
N GLN A 32 38.35 -41.27 33.82
CA GLN A 32 39.59 -41.74 33.16
C GLN A 32 39.48 -43.18 32.62
N GLN A 33 39.96 -43.40 31.38
CA GLN A 33 41.07 -44.33 31.16
C GLN A 33 41.81 -44.10 29.84
N PHE A 34 43.14 -44.03 29.95
CA PHE A 34 44.15 -44.13 28.88
C PHE A 34 44.85 -45.50 29.04
N HIS A 35 45.65 -46.08 28.13
CA HIS A 35 46.31 -45.70 26.86
C HIS A 35 46.78 -47.03 26.18
N PRO A 36 47.77 -47.11 25.26
CA PRO A 36 48.13 -46.34 24.05
C PRO A 36 48.40 -47.25 22.80
N MET A 37 48.99 -46.65 21.76
CA MET A 37 49.87 -47.22 20.71
C MET A 37 49.33 -47.72 19.34
N PHE A 38 49.67 -46.91 18.33
CA PHE A 38 50.22 -47.26 17.00
C PHE A 38 49.58 -48.37 16.14
N ARG A 39 49.04 -47.94 14.98
CA ARG A 39 49.73 -48.14 13.69
C ARG A 39 49.26 -47.14 12.63
N ARG A 40 50.17 -46.79 11.72
CA ARG A 40 49.98 -45.86 10.60
C ARG A 40 49.71 -46.67 9.33
N ALA A 41 48.63 -46.38 8.60
CA ALA A 41 48.38 -46.93 7.27
C ALA A 41 47.71 -45.86 6.40
N SER A 42 48.31 -45.56 5.24
CA SER A 42 47.84 -44.53 4.33
C SER A 42 46.79 -45.10 3.37
N GLY A 43 45.53 -44.66 3.50
CA GLY A 43 44.45 -44.99 2.56
C GLY A 43 44.03 -43.75 1.78
N LEU A 44 44.22 -43.76 0.45
CA LEU A 44 43.74 -42.71 -0.44
C LEU A 44 42.21 -42.84 -0.62
N LEU A 45 41.45 -41.94 0.00
CA LEU A 45 40.03 -41.76 -0.30
C LEU A 45 39.87 -40.59 -1.28
N ALA A 46 39.54 -40.90 -2.54
CA ALA A 46 39.08 -39.92 -3.49
C ALA A 46 37.71 -39.38 -3.03
N ARG A 47 37.72 -38.21 -2.39
CA ARG A 47 36.49 -37.58 -1.89
C ARG A 47 35.84 -36.80 -3.02
N SER A 48 34.77 -37.37 -3.59
CA SER A 48 33.94 -36.69 -4.58
C SER A 48 33.48 -35.34 -4.02
N LEU A 49 33.91 -34.24 -4.63
CA LEU A 49 33.37 -32.92 -4.34
C LEU A 49 31.97 -32.83 -4.97
N PHE A 50 30.97 -33.30 -4.24
CA PHE A 50 29.61 -32.87 -4.48
C PHE A 50 29.55 -31.37 -4.23
N LEU A 51 29.59 -30.58 -5.31
CA LEU A 51 29.10 -29.20 -5.24
C LEU A 51 27.64 -29.31 -4.83
N SER A 52 27.39 -29.05 -3.54
CA SER A 52 26.06 -28.71 -3.06
C SER A 52 25.68 -27.43 -3.79
N SER A 53 24.90 -27.56 -4.86
CA SER A 53 24.18 -26.44 -5.42
C SER A 53 23.20 -26.00 -4.36
N SER A 54 23.59 -24.99 -3.57
CA SER A 54 22.64 -24.24 -2.77
C SER A 54 21.67 -23.61 -3.75
N ARG A 55 20.56 -24.31 -4.02
CA ARG A 55 19.33 -23.66 -4.46
C ARG A 55 18.99 -22.70 -3.33
N SER A 56 19.42 -21.46 -3.47
CA SER A 56 18.81 -20.33 -2.80
C SER A 56 17.34 -20.41 -3.17
N TRP A 57 16.54 -20.95 -2.24
CA TRP A 57 15.10 -20.85 -2.32
C TRP A 57 14.77 -19.39 -2.04
N VAL A 58 14.93 -18.56 -3.07
CA VAL A 58 14.39 -17.21 -3.10
C VAL A 58 12.90 -17.40 -2.90
N ARG A 59 12.41 -17.11 -1.70
CA ARG A 59 10.98 -17.06 -1.45
C ARG A 59 10.46 -15.93 -2.34
N PRO A 60 9.49 -16.18 -3.24
CA PRO A 60 8.90 -15.09 -4.00
C PRO A 60 8.39 -14.04 -3.00
N PHE A 61 8.67 -12.76 -3.28
CA PHE A 61 8.17 -11.69 -2.44
C PHE A 61 6.63 -11.70 -2.50
N SER A 62 5.93 -11.17 -1.50
CA SER A 62 4.45 -11.27 -1.45
C SER A 62 3.74 -10.57 -2.62
N THR A 63 4.47 -9.79 -3.44
CA THR A 63 3.98 -9.14 -4.66
C THR A 63 4.18 -9.98 -5.93
N ASP A 64 5.06 -10.99 -5.90
CA ASP A 64 5.45 -11.81 -7.04
C ASP A 64 4.43 -12.94 -7.28
N LEU A 65 3.23 -12.52 -7.71
CA LEU A 65 2.14 -13.41 -8.07
C LEU A 65 2.25 -13.79 -9.56
N PRO A 66 2.15 -15.08 -9.92
CA PRO A 66 2.05 -15.48 -11.32
C PRO A 66 0.78 -14.90 -11.95
N ALA A 67 0.83 -14.62 -13.24
CA ALA A 67 -0.35 -14.14 -13.98
C ALA A 67 -1.52 -15.13 -13.81
N ALA A 68 -2.64 -14.65 -13.30
CA ALA A 68 -3.80 -15.49 -13.03
C ALA A 68 -4.34 -16.12 -14.33
N PRO A 69 -4.73 -17.41 -14.32
CA PRO A 69 -5.27 -18.07 -15.51
C PRO A 69 -6.60 -17.42 -15.93
N THR A 70 -6.74 -17.17 -17.23
CA THR A 70 -7.87 -16.41 -17.82
C THR A 70 -9.23 -17.13 -17.72
N ALA A 71 -9.23 -18.41 -17.35
CA ALA A 71 -10.44 -19.21 -17.15
C ALA A 71 -10.25 -20.14 -15.94
N ASP A 72 -11.27 -20.22 -15.09
CA ASP A 72 -11.34 -21.19 -13.99
C ASP A 72 -11.72 -22.56 -14.58
N SER A 73 -10.72 -23.44 -14.72
CA SER A 73 -10.91 -24.80 -15.23
C SER A 73 -11.85 -25.63 -14.36
N THR A 74 -11.86 -25.39 -13.05
CA THR A 74 -12.72 -26.12 -12.10
C THR A 74 -14.19 -25.77 -12.31
N PHE A 75 -14.49 -24.49 -12.55
CA PHE A 75 -15.83 -24.04 -12.92
C PHE A 75 -16.27 -24.60 -14.28
N VAL A 76 -15.40 -24.58 -15.29
CA VAL A 76 -15.73 -25.08 -16.64
C VAL A 76 -16.02 -26.58 -16.66
N GLU A 77 -15.25 -27.38 -15.90
CA GLU A 77 -15.49 -28.81 -15.75
C GLU A 77 -16.80 -29.10 -15.01
N ALA A 78 -17.07 -28.38 -13.91
CA ALA A 78 -18.32 -28.50 -13.17
C ALA A 78 -19.54 -28.09 -14.00
N TRP A 79 -19.45 -27.00 -14.77
CA TRP A 79 -20.52 -26.53 -15.65
C TRP A 79 -20.87 -27.59 -16.71
N LYS A 80 -19.88 -28.12 -17.43
CA LYS A 80 -20.07 -29.16 -18.45
C LYS A 80 -20.71 -30.44 -17.91
N LYS A 81 -20.49 -30.75 -16.62
CA LYS A 81 -21.12 -31.89 -15.93
C LYS A 81 -22.60 -31.66 -15.64
N VAL A 82 -23.02 -30.43 -15.37
CA VAL A 82 -24.42 -30.08 -15.03
C VAL A 82 -25.23 -29.71 -16.27
N VAL A 83 -24.64 -28.97 -17.21
CA VAL A 83 -25.29 -28.46 -18.43
C VAL A 83 -24.37 -28.69 -19.64
N PRO A 84 -24.34 -29.90 -20.22
CA PRO A 84 -23.40 -30.25 -21.30
C PRO A 84 -23.69 -29.55 -22.64
N ASN A 85 -24.93 -29.10 -22.85
CA ASN A 85 -25.40 -28.56 -24.13
C ASN A 85 -25.32 -27.02 -24.22
N ILE A 86 -24.80 -26.34 -23.21
CA ILE A 86 -24.69 -24.87 -23.16
C ILE A 86 -23.25 -24.50 -22.81
N GLU A 87 -22.63 -23.62 -23.61
CA GLU A 87 -21.29 -23.11 -23.31
C GLU A 87 -21.25 -22.41 -21.93
N PRO A 88 -20.16 -22.56 -21.16
CA PRO A 88 -20.06 -21.92 -19.85
C PRO A 88 -20.09 -20.40 -19.99
N PRO A 89 -20.75 -19.67 -19.05
CA PRO A 89 -20.76 -18.22 -19.07
C PRO A 89 -19.35 -17.66 -18.92
N LYS A 90 -19.05 -16.58 -19.65
CA LYS A 90 -17.78 -15.87 -19.53
C LYS A 90 -17.72 -15.15 -18.18
N THR A 91 -16.63 -15.33 -17.44
CA THR A 91 -16.36 -14.59 -16.20
C THR A 91 -15.79 -13.21 -16.52
N PRO A 92 -15.87 -12.22 -15.61
CA PRO A 92 -15.26 -10.89 -15.83
C PRO A 92 -13.75 -10.95 -16.15
N ILE A 93 -13.03 -11.90 -15.52
CA ILE A 93 -11.60 -12.15 -15.77
C ILE A 93 -11.32 -12.49 -17.24
N ALA A 94 -12.26 -13.12 -17.97
CA ALA A 94 -12.10 -13.44 -19.38
C ALA A 94 -12.05 -12.20 -20.30
N PHE A 95 -12.48 -11.03 -19.81
CA PHE A 95 -12.43 -9.75 -20.52
C PHE A 95 -11.30 -8.83 -20.04
N VAL A 96 -10.67 -9.13 -18.90
CA VAL A 96 -9.56 -8.35 -18.34
C VAL A 96 -8.25 -8.93 -18.85
N LYS A 97 -7.44 -8.12 -19.56
CA LYS A 97 -6.08 -8.49 -19.93
C LYS A 97 -5.26 -8.73 -18.65
N PRO A 98 -4.66 -9.92 -18.43
CA PRO A 98 -3.82 -10.15 -17.25
C PRO A 98 -2.69 -9.13 -17.17
N ARG A 99 -2.45 -8.60 -15.97
CA ARG A 99 -1.36 -7.64 -15.75
C ARG A 99 0.00 -8.33 -15.96
N PRO A 100 0.99 -7.69 -16.63
CA PRO A 100 2.32 -8.26 -16.78
C PRO A 100 3.00 -8.48 -15.42
N SER A 101 3.86 -9.49 -15.35
CA SER A 101 4.71 -9.79 -14.19
C SER A 101 5.61 -8.63 -13.80
N ILE A 102 6.08 -8.62 -12.55
CA ILE A 102 7.03 -7.62 -12.06
C ILE A 102 8.35 -7.74 -12.87
N PRO A 103 8.86 -6.66 -13.47
CA PRO A 103 10.15 -6.70 -14.15
C PRO A 103 11.30 -6.79 -13.14
N SER A 104 12.40 -7.44 -13.52
CA SER A 104 13.60 -7.57 -12.68
C SER A 104 14.40 -6.27 -12.53
N SER A 105 14.00 -5.20 -13.23
CA SER A 105 14.58 -3.86 -13.17
C SER A 105 13.44 -2.83 -13.17
N ILE A 106 13.68 -1.69 -12.53
CA ILE A 106 12.76 -0.56 -12.53
C ILE A 106 12.64 0.00 -13.97
N PRO A 107 11.44 0.15 -14.54
CA PRO A 107 11.23 0.76 -15.85
C PRO A 107 11.42 2.28 -15.80
N SER A 108 11.62 2.90 -16.97
CA SER A 108 11.80 4.35 -17.10
C SER A 108 10.51 5.17 -17.03
N LYS A 109 9.34 4.53 -17.19
CA LYS A 109 8.02 5.15 -17.20
C LYS A 109 7.05 4.38 -16.30
N LEU A 110 6.03 5.08 -15.82
CA LEU A 110 4.92 4.55 -15.03
C LEU A 110 3.72 4.37 -15.96
N THR A 111 3.11 3.19 -15.97
CA THR A 111 1.86 2.96 -16.71
C THR A 111 0.67 3.33 -15.85
N VAL A 112 -0.16 4.27 -16.30
CA VAL A 112 -1.31 4.78 -15.55
C VAL A 112 -2.61 4.39 -16.24
N ASN A 113 -3.54 3.87 -15.44
CA ASN A 113 -4.95 3.74 -15.78
C ASN A 113 -5.72 4.70 -14.87
N PHE A 114 -6.51 5.60 -15.43
CA PHE A 114 -7.38 6.52 -14.69
C PHE A 114 -8.83 6.30 -15.15
N VAL A 115 -9.65 5.80 -14.23
CA VAL A 115 -10.98 5.25 -14.53
C VAL A 115 -12.03 5.89 -13.64
N LEU A 116 -13.15 6.24 -14.28
CA LEU A 116 -14.40 6.71 -13.70
C LEU A 116 -15.49 5.64 -13.95
N PRO A 117 -16.63 5.66 -13.25
CA PRO A 117 -17.69 4.66 -13.45
C PRO A 117 -18.30 4.70 -14.87
N TYR A 118 -18.19 5.83 -15.55
CA TYR A 118 -18.78 6.11 -16.86
C TYR A 118 -17.75 6.37 -17.98
N ALA A 119 -16.46 6.51 -17.66
CA ALA A 119 -15.41 6.88 -18.60
C ALA A 119 -14.02 6.33 -18.18
N SER A 120 -13.10 6.20 -19.13
CA SER A 120 -11.68 5.91 -18.84
C SER A 120 -10.85 7.05 -19.41
N GLU A 121 -10.48 7.99 -18.55
CA GLU A 121 -9.74 9.20 -18.93
C GLU A 121 -8.32 8.85 -19.42
N LEU A 122 -7.66 7.90 -18.74
CA LEU A 122 -6.36 7.37 -19.14
C LEU A 122 -6.42 5.85 -19.17
N SER A 123 -6.03 5.24 -20.29
CA SER A 123 -5.98 3.78 -20.43
C SER A 123 -4.59 3.37 -20.91
N THR A 124 -3.84 2.69 -20.05
CA THR A 124 -2.46 2.24 -20.28
C THR A 124 -1.52 3.34 -20.77
N LYS A 125 -1.66 4.58 -20.26
CA LYS A 125 -0.81 5.71 -20.66
C LYS A 125 0.53 5.66 -19.92
N GLU A 126 1.64 5.78 -20.63
CA GLU A 126 2.97 5.89 -20.03
C GLU A 126 3.26 7.35 -19.64
N VAL A 127 3.66 7.58 -18.39
CA VAL A 127 3.93 8.91 -17.83
C VAL A 127 5.20 8.88 -16.96
N ASP A 128 5.76 10.05 -16.62
CA ASP A 128 6.95 10.15 -15.78
C ASP A 128 6.62 10.10 -14.28
N MET A 129 5.52 10.75 -13.88
CA MET A 129 5.09 10.84 -12.48
C MET A 129 3.61 11.16 -12.39
N VAL A 130 2.95 10.70 -11.32
CA VAL A 130 1.61 11.17 -10.93
C VAL A 130 1.64 11.67 -9.49
N ILE A 131 1.08 12.85 -9.24
CA ILE A 131 0.84 13.39 -7.90
C ILE A 131 -0.61 13.13 -7.53
N ILE A 132 -0.83 12.43 -6.42
CA ILE A 132 -2.11 11.87 -5.99
C ILE A 132 -2.54 12.49 -4.65
N PRO A 133 -3.80 12.98 -4.53
CA PRO A 133 -4.34 13.54 -3.29
C PRO A 133 -4.78 12.41 -2.34
N ALA A 134 -3.84 11.80 -1.62
CA ALA A 134 -4.14 10.81 -0.60
C ALA A 134 -4.74 11.45 0.66
N THR A 135 -5.49 10.68 1.46
CA THR A 135 -6.00 11.11 2.77
C THR A 135 -4.88 11.60 3.70
N THR A 136 -3.70 10.96 3.65
CA THR A 136 -2.51 11.32 4.43
C THR A 136 -1.72 12.54 3.92
N GLY A 137 -1.99 13.04 2.71
CA GLY A 137 -1.23 14.13 2.10
C GLY A 137 -1.14 14.04 0.58
N GLN A 138 -0.28 14.85 -0.04
CA GLN A 138 0.03 14.73 -1.47
C GLN A 138 1.14 13.69 -1.65
N MET A 139 0.92 12.68 -2.51
CA MET A 139 1.87 11.59 -2.75
C MET A 139 2.31 11.57 -4.22
N GLY A 140 3.63 11.69 -4.46
CA GLY A 140 4.22 11.54 -5.78
C GLY A 140 4.57 10.09 -6.08
N VAL A 141 3.96 9.51 -7.11
CA VAL A 141 4.21 8.14 -7.59
C VAL A 141 5.09 8.20 -8.84
N LEU A 142 6.26 7.57 -8.75
CA LEU A 142 7.26 7.43 -9.82
C LEU A 142 7.39 5.95 -10.25
N PRO A 143 8.08 5.65 -11.36
CA PRO A 143 8.39 4.27 -11.74
C PRO A 143 9.16 3.55 -10.61
N GLY A 144 8.80 2.30 -10.34
CA GLY A 144 9.38 1.52 -9.24
C GLY A 144 8.93 1.91 -7.82
N HIS A 145 7.89 2.74 -7.67
CA HIS A 145 7.31 3.03 -6.35
C HIS A 145 6.84 1.75 -5.63
N VAL A 146 6.91 1.76 -4.30
CA VAL A 146 6.42 0.65 -3.47
C VAL A 146 4.94 0.39 -3.72
N ALA A 147 4.56 -0.89 -3.77
CA ALA A 147 3.15 -1.27 -3.93
C ALA A 147 2.33 -0.72 -2.75
N THR A 148 1.24 -0.02 -3.04
CA THR A 148 0.47 0.74 -2.04
C THR A 148 -0.97 0.88 -2.51
N ILE A 149 -1.92 0.76 -1.58
CA ILE A 149 -3.32 1.12 -1.82
C ILE A 149 -3.57 2.37 -0.98
N ALA A 150 -4.00 3.45 -1.62
CA ALA A 150 -4.27 4.73 -0.98
C ALA A 150 -5.72 5.16 -1.24
N GLU A 151 -6.39 5.63 -0.19
CA GLU A 151 -7.67 6.32 -0.30
C GLU A 151 -7.45 7.78 -0.76
N LEU A 152 -8.31 8.25 -1.66
CA LEU A 152 -8.23 9.58 -2.26
C LEU A 152 -9.23 10.52 -1.62
N LYS A 153 -8.75 11.68 -1.16
CA LYS A 153 -9.58 12.79 -0.69
C LYS A 153 -9.92 13.75 -1.84
N PRO A 154 -10.93 14.63 -1.68
CA PRO A 154 -11.18 15.72 -2.62
C PRO A 154 -9.90 16.55 -2.85
N GLY A 155 -9.52 16.74 -4.11
CA GLY A 155 -8.28 17.45 -4.44
C GLY A 155 -7.77 17.23 -5.86
N VAL A 156 -6.59 17.76 -6.15
CA VAL A 156 -5.98 17.73 -7.49
C VAL A 156 -5.10 16.51 -7.68
N LEU A 157 -5.41 15.72 -8.71
CA LEU A 157 -4.49 14.79 -9.37
C LEU A 157 -3.69 15.55 -10.42
N SER A 158 -2.35 15.42 -10.42
CA SER A 158 -1.50 15.94 -11.50
C SER A 158 -0.76 14.80 -12.19
N VAL A 159 -0.85 14.73 -13.51
CA VAL A 159 -0.20 13.72 -14.36
C VAL A 159 0.89 14.41 -15.15
N HIS A 160 2.14 13.94 -15.03
CA HIS A 160 3.32 14.56 -15.63
C HIS A 160 3.87 13.71 -16.77
N GLU A 161 3.93 14.29 -17.97
CA GLU A 161 4.47 13.69 -19.19
C GLU A 161 5.55 14.62 -19.78
N GLY A 162 6.81 14.38 -19.38
CA GLY A 162 7.94 15.25 -19.70
C GLY A 162 7.73 16.68 -19.18
N ASN A 163 7.41 17.59 -20.10
CA ASN A 163 7.13 19.00 -19.80
C ASN A 163 5.63 19.32 -19.67
N GLU A 164 4.75 18.39 -20.05
CA GLU A 164 3.29 18.57 -19.99
C GLU A 164 2.76 18.11 -18.62
N VAL A 165 1.85 18.89 -18.05
CA VAL A 165 1.22 18.59 -16.75
C VAL A 165 -0.29 18.74 -16.88
N THR A 166 -1.00 17.61 -17.00
CA THR A 166 -2.46 17.57 -17.02
C THR A 166 -2.98 17.50 -15.59
N LYS A 167 -3.92 18.37 -15.22
CA LYS A 167 -4.48 18.43 -13.86
C LYS A 167 -5.97 18.16 -13.87
N TYR A 168 -6.39 17.26 -12.98
CA TYR A 168 -7.79 16.89 -12.76
C TYR A 168 -8.14 17.14 -11.31
N PHE A 169 -9.29 17.75 -11.04
CA PHE A 169 -9.90 17.69 -9.72
C PHE A 169 -10.62 16.36 -9.57
N ILE A 170 -10.41 15.65 -8.46
CA ILE A 170 -11.06 14.38 -8.11
C ILE A 170 -11.96 14.61 -6.89
N SER A 171 -13.15 14.01 -6.89
CA SER A 171 -14.06 14.02 -5.74
C SER A 171 -13.60 13.09 -4.62
N SER A 172 -13.45 11.80 -4.91
CA SER A 172 -12.93 10.75 -4.03
C SER A 172 -12.62 9.49 -4.83
N GLY A 173 -11.97 8.51 -4.21
CA GLY A 173 -11.63 7.25 -4.87
C GLY A 173 -10.52 6.45 -4.19
N PHE A 174 -9.88 5.58 -4.96
CA PHE A 174 -8.72 4.79 -4.55
C PHE A 174 -7.63 4.81 -5.62
N ALA A 175 -6.36 4.87 -5.20
CA ALA A 175 -5.22 4.62 -6.05
C ALA A 175 -4.55 3.29 -5.66
N PHE A 176 -4.39 2.39 -6.63
CA PHE A 176 -3.70 1.13 -6.48
C PHE A 176 -2.37 1.21 -7.24
N ILE A 177 -1.27 1.28 -6.49
CA ILE A 177 0.09 1.33 -7.00
C ILE A 177 0.66 -0.09 -6.89
N HIS A 178 1.17 -0.61 -8.01
CA HIS A 178 1.61 -1.99 -8.13
C HIS A 178 3.13 -2.07 -8.31
N ALA A 179 3.74 -3.12 -7.76
CA ALA A 179 5.19 -3.32 -7.80
C ALA A 179 5.79 -3.43 -9.22
N ASN A 180 4.96 -3.67 -10.24
CA ASN A 180 5.37 -3.71 -11.64
C ASN A 180 5.32 -2.34 -12.36
N SER A 181 5.24 -1.22 -11.60
CA SER A 181 5.11 0.16 -12.12
C SER A 181 3.83 0.41 -12.93
N TYR A 182 2.73 -0.19 -12.48
CA TYR A 182 1.37 0.20 -12.88
C TYR A 182 0.72 0.98 -11.73
N ALA A 183 -0.02 2.04 -12.06
CA ALA A 183 -0.86 2.77 -11.12
C ALA A 183 -2.30 2.82 -11.68
N ASP A 184 -3.23 2.19 -10.97
CA ASP A 184 -4.66 2.24 -11.29
C ASP A 184 -5.32 3.26 -10.34
N VAL A 185 -5.68 4.42 -10.87
CA VAL A 185 -6.45 5.46 -10.17
C VAL A 185 -7.92 5.26 -10.52
N VAL A 186 -8.76 5.02 -9.50
CA VAL A 186 -10.20 4.83 -9.65
C VAL A 186 -10.90 5.91 -8.85
N ALA A 187 -11.57 6.83 -9.54
CA ALA A 187 -12.33 7.93 -8.93
C ALA A 187 -13.84 7.75 -9.15
N ILE A 188 -14.67 8.41 -8.35
CA ILE A 188 -16.12 8.48 -8.59
C ILE A 188 -16.44 9.57 -9.63
N GLU A 189 -15.89 10.78 -9.44
CA GLU A 189 -15.99 11.90 -10.37
C GLU A 189 -14.62 12.54 -10.53
N ALA A 190 -14.30 12.99 -11.75
CA ALA A 190 -13.14 13.82 -12.02
C ALA A 190 -13.43 14.83 -13.13
N VAL A 191 -12.88 16.03 -12.98
CA VAL A 191 -13.11 17.15 -13.91
C VAL A 191 -11.78 17.88 -14.16
N PRO A 192 -11.41 18.17 -15.43
CA PRO A 192 -10.28 19.05 -15.75
C PRO A 192 -10.44 20.43 -15.08
N ILE A 193 -9.37 20.98 -14.49
CA ILE A 193 -9.47 22.20 -13.66
C ILE A 193 -9.96 23.42 -14.46
N ASP A 194 -9.66 23.47 -15.75
CA ASP A 194 -10.10 24.50 -16.70
C ASP A 194 -11.63 24.55 -16.93
N GLN A 195 -12.36 23.50 -16.58
CA GLN A 195 -13.82 23.40 -16.73
C GLN A 195 -14.59 23.80 -15.45
N ILE A 196 -13.88 24.21 -14.38
CA ILE A 196 -14.48 24.50 -13.08
C ILE A 196 -14.72 26.02 -12.92
N ASP A 197 -15.98 26.42 -12.74
CA ASP A 197 -16.36 27.82 -12.50
C ASP A 197 -16.08 28.25 -11.04
N PRO A 198 -15.15 29.19 -10.79
CA PRO A 198 -14.84 29.65 -9.43
C PRO A 198 -16.03 30.31 -8.71
N THR A 199 -16.97 30.91 -9.44
CA THR A 199 -18.12 31.59 -8.84
C THR A 199 -19.13 30.60 -8.25
N LEU A 200 -19.32 29.46 -8.92
CA LEU A 200 -20.15 28.35 -8.42
C LEU A 200 -19.50 27.68 -7.21
N VAL A 201 -18.18 27.50 -7.22
CA VAL A 201 -17.43 26.96 -6.07
C VAL A 201 -17.59 27.84 -4.82
N GLN A 202 -17.41 29.15 -4.95
CA GLN A 202 -17.58 30.07 -3.81
C GLN A 202 -19.02 30.11 -3.30
N LYS A 203 -20.01 30.08 -4.20
CA LYS A 203 -21.42 30.00 -3.82
C LYS A 203 -21.73 28.71 -3.07
N GLY A 204 -21.26 27.56 -3.57
CA GLY A 204 -21.47 26.26 -2.93
C GLY A 204 -20.78 26.18 -1.57
N LEU A 205 -19.56 26.72 -1.42
CA LEU A 205 -18.86 26.81 -0.14
C LEU A 205 -19.71 27.57 0.90
N ALA A 206 -20.26 28.74 0.54
CA ALA A 206 -21.13 29.51 1.42
C ALA A 206 -22.41 28.75 1.79
N GLU A 207 -23.05 28.07 0.84
CA GLU A 207 -24.26 27.28 1.07
C GLU A 207 -24.03 26.10 2.02
N PHE A 208 -22.96 25.31 1.81
CA PHE A 208 -22.64 24.19 2.69
C PHE A 208 -22.14 24.63 4.07
N THR A 209 -21.43 25.77 4.17
CA THR A 209 -21.05 26.36 5.47
C THR A 209 -22.27 26.82 6.27
N GLN A 210 -23.27 27.41 5.60
CA GLN A 210 -24.54 27.75 6.22
C GLN A 210 -25.31 26.50 6.66
N LYS A 211 -25.42 25.49 5.78
CA LYS A 211 -26.07 24.20 6.11
C LYS A 211 -25.46 23.56 7.35
N LEU A 212 -24.13 23.50 7.43
CA LEU A 212 -23.39 22.96 8.57
C LEU A 212 -23.72 23.72 9.87
N SER A 213 -23.80 25.05 9.79
CA SER A 213 -24.15 25.91 10.93
C SER A 213 -25.60 25.74 11.40
N SER A 214 -26.51 25.34 10.50
CA SER A 214 -27.93 25.08 10.80
C SER A 214 -28.26 23.61 11.09
N ALA A 215 -27.33 22.69 10.87
CA ALA A 215 -27.58 21.25 10.92
C ALA A 215 -27.88 20.77 12.35
N SER A 216 -29.01 20.09 12.51
CA SER A 216 -29.52 19.67 13.82
C SER A 216 -29.13 18.24 14.15
N THR A 217 -29.19 17.35 13.17
CA THR A 217 -28.84 15.93 13.28
C THR A 217 -27.39 15.69 12.88
N ASP A 218 -26.81 14.58 13.35
CA ASP A 218 -25.42 14.26 13.01
C ASP A 218 -25.25 13.79 11.56
N LEU A 219 -26.33 13.31 10.92
CA LEU A 219 -26.40 13.04 9.49
C LEU A 219 -26.29 14.35 8.69
N GLU A 220 -27.14 15.34 8.98
CA GLU A 220 -27.10 16.66 8.32
C GLU A 220 -25.73 17.33 8.47
N LYS A 221 -25.09 17.20 9.64
CA LYS A 221 -23.73 17.71 9.89
C LYS A 221 -22.69 16.99 9.03
N ALA A 222 -22.77 15.67 8.91
CA ALA A 222 -21.85 14.88 8.09
C ALA A 222 -21.98 15.22 6.60
N GLU A 223 -23.21 15.30 6.07
CA GLU A 223 -23.46 15.71 4.69
C GLU A 223 -22.96 17.14 4.41
N ALA A 224 -23.22 18.07 5.32
CA ALA A 224 -22.76 19.44 5.18
C ALA A 224 -21.22 19.57 5.28
N GLN A 225 -20.57 18.79 6.16
CA GLN A 225 -19.12 18.73 6.26
C GLN A 225 -18.48 18.22 4.97
N ILE A 226 -18.99 17.13 4.39
CA ILE A 226 -18.53 16.60 3.09
C ILE A 226 -18.65 17.69 2.00
N GLY A 227 -19.76 18.43 1.99
CA GLY A 227 -19.95 19.57 1.09
C GLY A 227 -18.92 20.68 1.29
N VAL A 228 -18.64 21.07 2.54
CA VAL A 228 -17.61 22.07 2.88
C VAL A 228 -16.22 21.59 2.47
N ASP A 229 -15.85 20.34 2.77
CA ASP A 229 -14.53 19.77 2.46
C ASP A 229 -14.28 19.74 0.94
N MET A 230 -15.28 19.32 0.17
CA MET A 230 -15.23 19.28 -1.29
C MET A 230 -15.10 20.68 -1.91
N HIS A 231 -15.90 21.66 -1.46
CA HIS A 231 -15.83 23.03 -1.99
C HIS A 231 -14.58 23.79 -1.52
N SER A 232 -14.08 23.51 -0.31
CA SER A 232 -12.81 24.02 0.20
C SER A 232 -11.62 23.50 -0.62
N ALA A 233 -11.63 22.20 -0.95
CA ALA A 233 -10.62 21.60 -1.84
C ALA A 233 -10.70 22.18 -3.26
N LEU A 234 -11.90 22.37 -3.83
CA LEU A 234 -12.09 23.04 -5.12
C LEU A 234 -11.55 24.47 -5.12
N ASN A 235 -11.87 25.26 -4.10
CA ASN A 235 -11.40 26.64 -4.00
C ASN A 235 -9.86 26.69 -3.90
N SER A 236 -9.27 25.79 -3.11
CA SER A 236 -7.81 25.64 -3.00
C SER A 236 -7.16 25.27 -4.35
N ALA A 237 -7.77 24.33 -5.09
CA ALA A 237 -7.31 23.88 -6.39
C ALA A 237 -7.28 25.00 -7.46
N LEU A 238 -8.21 25.95 -7.35
CA LEU A 238 -8.33 27.10 -8.26
C LEU A 238 -7.40 28.26 -7.88
N THR A 239 -7.09 28.45 -6.59
CA THR A 239 -6.26 29.58 -6.13
C THR A 239 -4.76 29.31 -6.13
N GLY A 240 -4.33 28.05 -6.02
CA GLY A 240 -2.91 27.64 -6.04
C GLY A 240 -2.31 27.38 -4.67
#